data_AF-A0A345WNA0-F1
#
_entry.id   AF-A0A345WNA0-F1
#
_cell.length_a   1.000
_cell.length_b   1.000
_cell.length_c   1.000
_cell.angle_alpha   90.00
_cell.angle_beta   90.00
_cell.angle_gamma   90.00
#
_symmetry.space_group_name_H-M   'P 1'
#
loop_
_entity.id
_entity.type
_entity.pdbx_description
1 polymer ?
#
loop_
_entity_poly.entity_id
_entity_poly.type
_entity_poly.pdbx_seq_one_letter_code
_entity_poly.pdbx_strand_id
1 'polypeptide(L)' 'MQAVFYVMAIMGCGDGNVQCSEARVVPVQYHSMAECRAALPVQLSRNTDIDFPEISALCRSAGAQVAKADTKPARS' A
#
# COMPACT_ATOMS: atom_id res chain seq x y z
N MET A 1 9.83 -16.15 -14.92
CA MET A 1 9.51 -16.10 -13.47
C MET A 1 9.33 -14.64 -13.10
N GLN A 2 8.10 -14.21 -12.86
CA GLN A 2 7.80 -12.82 -12.51
C GLN A 2 8.06 -12.64 -11.00
N ALA A 3 9.03 -11.82 -10.65
CA ALA A 3 9.40 -11.56 -9.27
C ALA A 3 8.23 -10.84 -8.57
N VAL A 4 7.66 -11.49 -7.57
CA VAL A 4 6.67 -10.86 -6.68
C VAL A 4 7.45 -10.30 -5.52
N PHE A 5 7.45 -8.99 -5.39
CA PHE A 5 7.95 -8.28 -4.21
C PHE A 5 6.76 -7.76 -3.41
N TYR A 6 6.99 -7.35 -2.18
CA TYR A 6 5.97 -6.75 -1.33
C TYR A 6 6.40 -5.33 -1.02
N VAL A 7 5.46 -4.39 -1.13
CA VAL A 7 5.70 -2.98 -0.78
C VAL A 7 4.68 -2.56 0.27
N MET A 8 5.05 -1.52 1.00
CA MET A 8 4.18 -0.93 2.00
C MET A 8 3.63 0.39 1.47
N ALA A 9 2.31 0.52 1.45
CA ALA A 9 1.62 1.77 1.20
C ALA A 9 1.19 2.37 2.54
N ILE A 10 1.56 3.62 2.78
CA ILE A 10 1.06 4.42 3.89
C ILE A 10 -0.19 5.15 3.41
N MET A 11 -1.28 4.85 4.08
CA MET A 11 -2.59 5.44 3.87
C MET A 11 -2.77 6.57 4.87
N GLY A 12 -3.08 7.77 4.39
CA GLY A 12 -3.54 8.87 5.22
C GLY A 12 -5.05 8.82 5.34
N CYS A 13 -5.56 8.75 6.56
CA CYS A 13 -6.98 8.72 6.86
C CYS A 13 -7.42 10.10 7.38
N GLY A 14 -8.51 10.62 6.83
CA GLY A 14 -9.15 11.83 7.34
C GLY A 14 -9.92 11.60 8.64
N ASP A 15 -10.60 12.64 9.11
CA ASP A 15 -11.38 12.61 10.34
C ASP A 15 -12.37 11.44 10.35
N GLY A 16 -12.20 10.53 11.32
CA GLY A 16 -13.07 9.37 11.51
C GLY A 16 -12.61 8.07 10.84
N ASN A 17 -11.39 7.96 10.33
CA ASN A 17 -10.80 6.71 9.79
C ASN A 17 -11.55 6.04 8.62
N VAL A 18 -12.56 6.71 8.05
CA VAL A 18 -13.45 6.13 7.04
C VAL A 18 -13.03 6.42 5.61
N GLN A 19 -12.17 7.41 5.38
CA GLN A 19 -11.65 7.76 4.08
C GLN A 19 -10.12 7.81 4.12
N CYS A 20 -9.51 6.64 3.88
CA CYS A 20 -8.07 6.49 3.81
C CYS A 20 -7.62 6.50 2.33
N SER A 21 -6.77 7.45 1.98
CA SER A 21 -6.14 7.57 0.66
C SER A 21 -4.66 7.23 0.73
N GLU A 22 -4.08 6.74 -0.36
CA GLU A 22 -2.63 6.51 -0.41
C GLU A 22 -1.90 7.87 -0.28
N ALA A 23 -1.24 8.07 0.85
CA ALA A 23 -0.48 9.28 1.14
C ALA A 23 0.97 9.13 0.67
N ARG A 24 1.55 7.94 0.83
CA ARG A 24 2.94 7.65 0.43
C ARG A 24 3.15 6.16 0.21
N VAL A 25 3.96 5.79 -0.77
CA VAL A 25 4.47 4.41 -0.91
C VAL A 25 5.90 4.36 -0.38
N VAL A 26 6.17 3.42 0.53
CA VAL A 26 7.51 3.20 1.07
C VAL A 26 8.37 2.58 -0.05
N PRO A 27 9.55 3.15 -0.36
CA PRO A 27 10.42 2.63 -1.43
C PRO A 27 11.13 1.31 -1.08
N VAL A 28 10.88 0.76 0.11
CA VAL A 28 11.43 -0.51 0.58
C VAL A 28 10.64 -1.66 -0.01
N GLN A 29 11.34 -2.61 -0.62
CA GLN A 29 10.79 -3.85 -1.14
C GLN A 29 11.12 -4.98 -0.18
N TYR A 30 10.10 -5.75 0.18
CA TYR A 30 10.20 -6.92 1.04
C TYR A 30 10.10 -8.20 0.22
N HIS A 31 10.80 -9.25 0.65
CA HIS A 31 10.79 -10.54 -0.04
C HIS A 31 9.56 -11.38 0.32
N SER A 32 8.92 -11.09 1.45
CA SER A 32 7.72 -11.78 1.92
C SER A 32 6.71 -10.86 2.60
N MET A 33 5.44 -11.29 2.64
CA MET A 33 4.40 -10.56 3.35
C MET A 33 4.62 -10.55 4.88
N ALA A 34 5.25 -11.59 5.42
CA ALA A 34 5.59 -11.66 6.85
C ALA A 34 6.63 -10.58 7.23
N GLU A 35 7.64 -10.39 6.38
CA GLU A 35 8.66 -9.36 6.54
C GLU A 35 8.06 -7.95 6.45
N CYS A 36 7.21 -7.71 5.45
CA CYS A 36 6.49 -6.44 5.33
C CYS A 36 5.65 -6.13 6.58
N ARG A 37 4.91 -7.13 7.10
CA ARG A 37 4.09 -6.98 8.32
C ARG A 37 4.94 -6.67 9.56
N ALA A 38 6.07 -7.36 9.71
CA ALA A 38 6.99 -7.11 10.82
C ALA A 38 7.58 -5.69 10.80
N ALA A 39 7.73 -5.09 9.60
CA ALA A 39 8.22 -3.74 9.43
C ALA A 39 7.17 -2.63 9.60
N LEU A 40 5.87 -2.97 9.67
CA LEU A 40 4.77 -1.99 9.81
C LEU A 40 5.00 -0.97 10.95
N PRO A 41 5.28 -1.35 12.21
CA PRO A 41 5.40 -0.38 13.30
C PRO A 41 6.60 0.56 13.11
N VAL A 42 7.69 0.07 12.52
CA VAL A 42 8.89 0.88 12.24
C VAL A 42 8.63 1.86 11.10
N GLN A 43 7.87 1.46 10.08
CA GLN A 43 7.55 2.35 8.97
C GLN A 43 6.50 3.38 9.36
N LEU A 44 5.48 3.02 10.16
CA LEU A 44 4.52 3.97 10.69
C LEU A 44 5.20 5.07 11.52
N SER A 45 6.13 4.71 12.42
CA SER A 45 6.84 5.69 13.23
C SER A 45 7.80 6.59 12.45
N ARG A 46 8.27 6.14 11.28
CA ARG A 46 9.10 6.95 10.37
C ARG A 46 8.31 7.86 9.45
N ASN A 47 7.01 7.60 9.26
CA ASN A 47 6.13 8.34 8.36
C ASN A 47 5.15 9.24 9.12
N THR A 48 5.49 9.63 10.35
CA THR A 48 4.70 10.58 11.15
C THR A 48 4.82 12.03 10.65
N ASP A 49 5.62 12.26 9.61
CA ASP A 49 5.76 13.53 8.88
C ASP A 49 4.64 13.75 7.85
N ILE A 50 3.71 12.80 7.71
CA ILE A 50 2.58 12.89 6.80
C ILE A 50 1.50 13.78 7.43
N ASP A 51 1.03 14.78 6.67
CA ASP A 51 -0.01 15.74 7.09
C ASP A 51 -1.42 15.12 7.10
N PHE A 52 -1.60 14.04 7.87
CA PHE A 52 -2.89 13.41 8.10
C PHE A 52 -3.11 13.19 9.61
N PRO A 53 -4.35 13.36 10.10
CA PRO A 53 -4.65 13.16 11.51
C PRO A 53 -4.40 11.71 11.95
N GLU A 54 -4.64 10.75 11.06
CA GLU A 54 -4.29 9.36 11.26
C GLU A 54 -3.62 8.76 10.03
N ILE A 55 -2.66 7.86 10.27
CA ILE A 55 -1.98 7.12 9.21
C ILE A 55 -2.07 5.62 9.49
N SER A 56 -2.31 4.86 8.44
CA SER A 56 -2.34 3.39 8.44
C SER A 56 -1.34 2.85 7.45
N ALA A 57 -0.76 1.68 7.70
CA ALA A 57 0.16 1.05 6.79
C ALA A 57 -0.42 -0.26 6.25
N LEU A 58 -0.38 -0.42 4.92
CA LEU A 58 -0.92 -1.57 4.21
C LEU A 58 0.18 -2.24 3.39
N CYS A 59 0.43 -3.51 3.66
CA CYS A 59 1.30 -4.33 2.83
C CYS A 59 0.54 -4.84 1.60
N ARG A 60 1.05 -4.54 0.41
CA ARG A 60 0.54 -5.07 -0.86
C ARG A 60 1.65 -5.79 -1.63
N SER A 61 1.27 -6.82 -2.38
CA SER A 61 2.19 -7.41 -3.36
C SER A 61 2.35 -6.41 -4.51
N ALA A 62 3.60 -6.05 -4.78
CA ALA A 62 3.97 -5.29 -5.96
C ALA A 62 4.84 -6.17 -6.87
N GLY A 63 4.49 -6.15 -8.12
CA GLY A 63 4.96 -7.08 -9.13
C GLY A 63 4.00 -6.93 -10.29
N ALA A 64 4.40 -7.37 -11.48
CA ALA A 64 3.54 -7.33 -12.66
C ALA A 64 2.35 -8.31 -12.50
N GLN A 65 1.44 -8.03 -11.57
CA GLN A 65 0.06 -8.41 -11.71
C GLN A 65 -0.49 -7.41 -12.70
N VAL A 66 -0.39 -7.75 -14.00
CA VAL A 66 -1.22 -7.13 -15.03
C VAL A 66 -2.62 -7.17 -14.45
N ALA A 67 -3.13 -6.02 -14.02
CA ALA A 67 -4.53 -5.88 -13.70
C ALA A 67 -5.24 -6.43 -14.94
N LYS A 68 -5.91 -7.57 -14.79
CA LYS A 68 -6.88 -7.98 -15.80
C LYS A 68 -7.94 -6.89 -15.74
N ALA A 69 -7.74 -5.84 -16.52
CA ALA A 69 -8.79 -4.91 -16.84
C ALA A 69 -9.81 -5.78 -17.57
N ASP A 70 -10.80 -6.28 -16.84
CA ASP A 70 -12.03 -6.77 -17.40
C ASP A 70 -12.57 -5.62 -18.25
N THR A 71 -12.17 -5.63 -19.52
CA THR A 71 -12.63 -4.71 -20.54
C THR A 71 -14.08 -5.10 -20.72
N LYS A 72 -14.96 -4.47 -19.94
CA LYS A 72 -16.40 -4.60 -20.13
C LYS A 72 -16.69 -4.03 -21.51
N PRO A 73 -17.10 -4.85 -22.50
CA PRO A 73 -17.42 -4.31 -23.81
C PRO A 73 -18.61 -3.37 -23.65
N ALA A 74 -18.47 -2.15 -24.13
CA ALA A 74 -19.58 -1.22 -24.29
C ALA A 74 -20.63 -1.88 -25.20
N ARG A 75 -21.84 -2.09 -24.68
CA ARG A 75 -22.97 -2.60 -25.48
C ARG A 75 -23.43 -1.48 -26.41
N SER A 76 -23.42 -1.79 -27.71
CA SER A 76 -24.06 -1.07 -28.82
C SER A 76 -25.57 -1.04 -28.70
#